data_AF-A0A2R4FDF1-F1
#
_entry.id   AF-A0A2R4FDF1-F1
#
_cell.length_a   1.000
_cell.length_b   1.000
_cell.length_c   1.000
_cell.angle_alpha   90.00
_cell.angle_beta   90.00
_cell.angle_gamma   90.00
#
_symmetry.space_group_name_H-M   'P 1'
#
loop_
_entity.id
_entity.type
_entity.pdbx_description
1 polymer ?
#
loop_
_entity_poly.entity_id
_entity_poly.type
_entity_poly.pdbx_seq_one_letter_code
_entity_poly.pdbx_strand_id
1 'polypeptide(L)'
;MAFAVRLEIVRRLADQRGFAVNPRRWVVERTLAWLAACRRLARDYERVPEVSEAIIRWAAIVGMARRITRGEPARWQTRRAFNRT
;
A
#
# COMPACT_ATOMS: atom_id res chain seq x y z
N MET A 1 -8.44 -23.83 -3.56
CA MET A 1 -7.69 -23.52 -2.32
C MET A 1 -8.39 -22.37 -1.61
N ALA A 2 -8.88 -22.58 -0.39
CA ALA A 2 -9.46 -21.52 0.41
C ALA A 2 -8.39 -20.99 1.38
N PHE A 3 -8.01 -19.72 1.25
CA PHE A 3 -7.16 -19.04 2.22
C PHE A 3 -8.06 -18.49 3.33
N ALA A 4 -7.87 -18.95 4.57
CA ALA A 4 -8.59 -18.41 5.72
C ALA A 4 -7.81 -17.20 6.27
N VAL A 5 -8.39 -16.01 6.16
CA VAL A 5 -7.88 -14.80 6.81
C VAL A 5 -8.72 -14.54 8.05
N ARG A 6 -8.08 -14.41 9.22
CA ARG A 6 -8.75 -13.91 10.43
C ARG A 6 -8.98 -12.41 10.26
N LEU A 7 -10.25 -12.02 10.10
CA LEU A 7 -10.65 -10.63 10.01
C LEU A 7 -10.98 -10.11 11.42
N GLU A 8 -10.22 -9.12 11.88
CA GLU A 8 -10.54 -8.38 13.10
C GLU A 8 -11.00 -6.97 12.72
N ILE A 9 -12.29 -6.68 12.96
CA ILE A 9 -12.87 -5.37 12.64
C ILE A 9 -12.61 -4.42 13.80
N VAL A 10 -11.64 -3.52 13.62
CA VAL A 10 -11.39 -2.42 14.57
C VAL A 10 -12.45 -1.33 14.34
N ARG A 11 -13.37 -1.18 15.28
CA ARG A 11 -14.40 -0.14 15.24
C ARG A 11 -13.85 1.21 15.72
N ARG A 12 -14.44 2.29 15.21
CA ARG A 12 -14.22 3.64 15.74
C ARG A 12 -14.74 3.70 17.19
N LEU A 13 -14.00 4.35 18.08
CA LEU A 13 -14.48 4.59 19.45
C LEU A 13 -15.66 5.59 19.41
N ALA A 14 -16.65 5.42 20.30
CA ALA A 14 -17.93 6.13 20.25
C ALA A 14 -17.79 7.66 20.36
N ASP A 15 -16.82 8.13 21.14
CA ASP A 15 -16.50 9.53 21.43
C ASP A 15 -15.32 10.09 20.60
N GLN A 16 -14.75 9.28 19.69
CA GLN A 16 -13.60 9.71 18.89
C GLN A 16 -13.97 10.85 17.94
N ARG A 17 -13.38 12.01 18.17
CA ARG A 17 -13.40 13.17 17.25
C ARG A 17 -12.09 13.24 16.47
N GLY A 18 -12.19 13.25 15.15
CA GLY A 18 -11.03 13.33 14.26
C GLY A 18 -10.30 12.00 14.05
N PHE A 19 -9.08 12.08 13.52
CA PHE A 19 -8.28 10.93 13.12
C PHE A 19 -7.57 10.29 14.32
N ALA A 20 -7.72 8.97 14.50
CA ALA A 20 -6.85 8.20 15.39
C ALA A 20 -5.94 7.30 14.55
N VAL A 21 -4.67 7.25 14.96
CA VAL A 21 -3.64 6.43 14.32
C VAL A 21 -3.93 4.97 14.63
N ASN A 22 -4.16 4.16 13.60
CA ASN A 22 -4.25 2.71 13.74
C ASN A 22 -2.84 2.10 13.56
N PRO A 23 -2.33 1.34 14.56
CA PRO A 23 -1.05 0.66 14.45
C PRO A 23 -0.96 -0.16 13.16
N ARG A 24 0.11 0.01 12.40
CA ARG A 24 0.39 -0.67 11.11
C ARG A 24 -0.49 -0.27 9.92
N ARG A 25 -1.44 0.67 10.05
CA ARG A 25 -2.20 1.21 8.91
C ARG A 25 -1.30 1.68 7.76
N TRP A 26 -0.15 2.27 8.09
CA TRP A 26 0.84 2.70 7.11
C TRP A 26 1.32 1.57 6.19
N VAL A 27 1.34 0.31 6.65
CA VAL A 27 1.80 -0.85 5.86
C VAL A 27 0.83 -1.10 4.69
N VAL A 28 -0.46 -1.03 4.97
CA VAL A 28 -1.52 -1.20 3.97
C VAL A 28 -1.48 -0.03 3.00
N GLU A 29 -1.48 1.21 3.50
CA GLU A 29 -1.44 2.41 2.67
C GLU A 29 -0.20 2.46 1.77
N ARG A 30 0.97 2.06 2.29
CA ARG A 30 2.20 1.96 1.51
C ARG A 30 2.08 0.93 0.38
N THR A 31 1.47 -0.22 0.66
CA THR A 31 1.25 -1.26 -0.35
C THR A 31 0.32 -0.75 -1.46
N LEU A 32 -0.78 -0.08 -1.09
CA LEU A 32 -1.69 0.56 -2.04
C LEU A 32 -0.99 1.66 -2.85
N ALA A 33 -0.13 2.46 -2.23
CA ALA A 33 0.64 3.49 -2.93
C ALA A 33 1.59 2.88 -3.98
N TRP A 34 2.19 1.71 -3.71
CA TRP A 34 3.01 1.01 -4.70
C TRP A 34 2.18 0.43 -5.86
N LEU A 35 1.00 -0.10 -5.57
CA LEU A 35 0.09 -0.60 -6.60
C LEU A 35 -0.44 0.54 -7.48
N ALA A 36 -0.78 1.68 -6.89
CA ALA A 36 -1.25 2.87 -7.61
C ALA A 36 -0.20 3.46 -8.57
N ALA A 37 1.10 3.21 -8.32
CA ALA A 37 2.16 3.59 -9.26
C ALA A 37 2.11 2.78 -10.57
N CYS A 38 1.42 1.64 -10.60
CA CYS A 38 1.12 0.91 -11.82
C CYS A 38 -0.10 1.53 -12.51
N ARG A 39 0.14 2.29 -13.60
CA ARG A 39 -0.94 2.99 -14.33
C ARG A 39 -2.13 2.12 -14.73
N ARG A 40 -1.91 0.81 -14.96
CA ARG A 40 -2.97 -0.12 -15.33
C ARG A 40 -3.95 -0.41 -14.18
N LEU A 41 -3.51 -0.25 -12.93
CA LEU A 41 -4.35 -0.36 -11.72
C LEU A 41 -4.99 0.98 -11.32
N ALA A 42 -4.71 2.08 -12.03
CA ALA A 42 -5.27 3.39 -11.67
C ALA A 42 -6.80 3.46 -11.88
N ARG A 43 -7.35 2.57 -12.70
CA ARG A 43 -8.78 2.44 -12.98
C ARG A 43 -9.11 0.95 -13.13
N ASP A 44 -10.21 0.53 -12.52
CA ASP A 44 -10.73 -0.84 -12.63
C ASP A 44 -11.39 -1.03 -14.00
N TYR A 45 -10.55 -1.18 -15.03
CA TYR A 45 -11.00 -1.43 -16.40
C TYR A 45 -11.36 -2.89 -16.66
N GLU A 46 -10.96 -3.79 -15.76
CA GLU A 46 -11.11 -5.22 -15.97
C GLU A 46 -12.52 -5.67 -15.58
N ARG A 47 -13.15 -6.45 -16.47
CA ARG A 47 -14.52 -6.95 -16.27
C ARG A 47 -14.61 -8.17 -15.37
N VAL A 48 -13.48 -8.85 -15.18
CA VAL A 48 -13.39 -10.16 -14.52
C VAL A 48 -12.35 -10.09 -13.41
N PRO A 49 -12.66 -10.58 -12.20
CA PRO A 49 -11.78 -10.47 -11.05
C PRO A 49 -10.44 -11.19 -11.25
N GLU A 50 -10.40 -12.25 -12.07
CA GLU A 50 -9.19 -13.01 -12.39
C GLU A 50 -8.15 -12.13 -13.10
N VAL A 51 -8.60 -11.23 -13.98
CA VAL A 51 -7.71 -10.32 -14.71
C VAL A 51 -7.18 -9.24 -13.77
N SER A 52 -8.03 -8.67 -12.93
CA SER A 52 -7.60 -7.74 -11.88
C SER A 52 -6.55 -8.38 -10.96
N GLU A 53 -6.80 -9.62 -10.54
CA GLU A 53 -5.88 -10.38 -9.69
C GLU A 53 -4.52 -10.61 -10.37
N ALA A 54 -4.52 -10.98 -11.65
CA ALA A 54 -3.29 -11.15 -12.44
C ALA A 54 -2.49 -9.85 -12.53
N ILE A 55 -3.14 -8.70 -12.75
CA ILE A 55 -2.47 -7.40 -12.85
C ILE A 55 -1.92 -6.96 -11.49
N ILE A 56 -2.64 -7.19 -10.39
CA ILE A 56 -2.14 -6.93 -9.04
C ILE A 56 -0.87 -7.73 -8.77
N ARG A 57 -0.87 -9.04 -9.07
CA ARG A 57 0.31 -9.90 -8.94
C ARG A 57 1.47 -9.38 -9.79
N TRP A 58 1.22 -9.04 -11.04
CA TRP A 58 2.24 -8.51 -11.94
C TRP A 58 2.85 -7.20 -11.42
N ALA A 59 2.01 -6.26 -10.95
CA ALA A 59 2.48 -5.00 -10.36
C ALA A 59 3.35 -5.23 -9.12
N ALA A 60 2.97 -6.18 -8.25
CA ALA A 60 3.76 -6.55 -7.08
C ALA A 60 5.12 -7.15 -7.48
N ILE A 61 5.16 -8.07 -8.44
CA ILE A 61 6.40 -8.68 -8.96
C ILE A 61 7.32 -7.62 -9.53
N VAL A 62 6.81 -6.73 -10.39
CA VAL A 62 7.60 -5.62 -10.96
C VAL A 62 8.15 -4.70 -9.87
N GLY A 63 7.34 -4.40 -8.85
CA GLY A 63 7.77 -3.61 -7.70
C GLY A 63 8.90 -4.26 -6.91
N MET A 64 8.82 -5.57 -6.67
CA MET A 64 9.87 -6.35 -5.99
C MET A 64 11.14 -6.45 -6.83
N ALA A 65 11.01 -6.79 -8.12
CA ALA A 65 12.13 -6.88 -9.05
C ALA A 65 12.92 -5.57 -9.10
N ARG A 66 12.22 -4.43 -9.20
CA ARG A 66 12.86 -3.09 -9.16
C ARG A 66 13.61 -2.81 -7.88
N ARG A 67 13.19 -3.35 -6.73
CA ARG A 67 13.93 -3.16 -5.46
C ARG A 67 15.19 -4.00 -5.41
N ILE A 68 15.10 -5.25 -5.89
CA ILE A 68 16.25 -6.15 -5.96
C ILE A 68 17.32 -5.56 -6.89
N THR A 69 16.92 -5.01 -8.04
CA THR A 69 17.86 -4.48 -9.04
C THR A 69 18.35 -3.05 -8.76
N ARG A 70 17.69 -2.29 -7.88
CA ARG A 70 18.06 -0.88 -7.62
C ARG A 70 19.41 -0.71 -6.93
N GLY A 71 20.01 -1.75 -6.35
CA GLY A 71 21.38 -1.77 -5.82
C GLY A 71 21.66 -0.84 -4.63
N GLU A 72 20.81 0.16 -4.41
CA GLU A 72 20.96 1.17 -3.37
C GLU A 72 19.77 1.09 -2.41
N PRO A 73 20.01 1.02 -1.09
CA PRO A 73 18.94 1.01 -0.11
C PRO A 73 18.11 2.30 -0.21
N ALA A 74 16.82 2.22 0.12
CA ALA A 74 15.98 3.40 0.19
C ALA A 74 16.58 4.39 1.20
N ARG A 75 17.21 5.47 0.71
CA ARG A 75 17.73 6.52 1.56
C ARG A 75 16.57 7.22 2.25
N TRP A 76 16.54 7.16 3.57
CA TRP A 76 15.69 8.06 4.34
C TRP A 76 16.17 9.47 4.01
N GLN A 77 15.27 10.31 3.47
CA GLN A 77 15.57 11.74 3.40
C GLN A 77 15.78 12.19 4.85
N THR A 78 17.01 12.62 5.18
CA THR A 78 17.29 13.29 6.45
C THR A 78 16.18 14.29 6.67
N ARG A 79 15.53 14.24 7.85
CA ARG A 79 14.47 15.18 8.24
C ARG A 79 14.91 16.57 7.78
N ARG A 80 14.31 17.08 6.71
CA ARG A 80 14.51 18.47 6.31
C ARG A 80 14.01 19.24 7.52
N ALA A 81 14.91 19.94 8.20
CA ALA A 81 14.53 20.81 9.29
C ALA A 81 13.49 21.78 8.71
N PHE A 82 12.24 21.59 9.09
CA PHE A 82 11.19 22.52 8.75
C PHE A 82 11.43 23.74 9.64
N ASN A 83 12.31 24.61 9.19
CA ASN A 83 12.63 25.84 9.89
C ASN A 83 11.34 26.67 9.97
N ARG A 84 10.83 26.83 11.19
CA ARG A 84 9.75 27.76 11.50
C ARG A 84 10.36 29.15 11.55
N THR A 85 10.17 29.93 10.50
CA THR A 85 10.22 31.40 10.56
C THR A 85 8.86 31.92 10.95
#